data_AF-A0AAU2V3R2-F1
#
_entry.id   AF-A0AAU2V3R2-F1
#
_cell.length_a   1.000
_cell.length_b   1.000
_cell.length_c   1.000
_cell.angle_alpha   90.00
_cell.angle_beta   90.00
_cell.angle_gamma   90.00
#
_symmetry.space_group_name_H-M   'P 1'
#
loop_
_entity.id
_entity.type
_entity.pdbx_description
1 polymer ?
#
loop_
_entity_poly.entity_id
_entity_poly.type
_entity_poly.pdbx_seq_one_letter_code
_entity_poly.pdbx_strand_id
1 'polypeptide(L)' 'MIEIGKVGWIRSGDESGKFVKVNELPDSPPSYLILIAHDREFKRGCGDYWVEDFESLEGFFAEGAWVVEWLDSAY' A
#
# COMPACT_ATOMS: atom_id res chain seq x y z
N MET A 1 3.74 -10.72 2.17
CA MET A 1 4.52 -10.24 1.01
C MET A 1 3.81 -9.02 0.48
N ILE A 2 4.53 -7.91 0.27
CA ILE A 2 3.97 -6.65 -0.23
C ILE A 2 4.09 -6.65 -1.76
N GLU A 3 2.98 -6.38 -2.47
CA GLU A 3 2.98 -6.33 -3.94
C GLU A 3 2.99 -4.90 -4.45
N ILE A 4 4.04 -4.57 -5.20
CA ILE A 4 4.23 -3.25 -5.78
C ILE A 4 3.48 -3.14 -7.11
N GLY A 5 2.84 -1.99 -7.34
CA GLY A 5 2.02 -1.72 -8.51
C GLY A 5 0.62 -2.33 -8.47
N LYS A 6 0.26 -3.03 -7.38
CA LYS A 6 -1.05 -3.67 -7.20
C LYS A 6 -1.89 -2.98 -6.14
N VAL A 7 -3.21 -3.18 -6.24
CA VAL A 7 -4.17 -2.77 -5.22
C VAL A 7 -4.37 -3.94 -4.25
N GLY A 8 -4.23 -3.68 -2.97
CA GLY A 8 -4.54 -4.60 -1.90
C GLY A 8 -5.70 -4.11 -1.04
N TRP A 9 -6.41 -5.05 -0.43
CA TRP A 9 -7.42 -4.77 0.58
C TRP A 9 -6.85 -5.06 1.97
N ILE A 10 -6.87 -4.06 2.86
CA ILE A 10 -6.44 -4.21 4.25
C ILE A 10 -7.54 -4.98 4.99
N ARG A 11 -7.32 -6.28 5.21
CA ARG A 11 -8.27 -7.20 5.88
C ARG A 11 -8.30 -7.02 7.39
N SER A 12 -7.20 -6.57 7.97
CA SER A 12 -7.03 -6.41 9.41
C SER A 12 -5.84 -5.48 9.70
N GLY A 13 -5.83 -4.89 10.89
CA GLY A 13 -4.84 -3.92 11.34
C GLY A 13 -5.45 -2.52 11.47
N ASP A 14 -4.57 -1.53 11.62
CA ASP A 14 -4.96 -0.13 11.44
C ASP A 14 -5.50 0.07 10.02
N GLU A 15 -6.42 1.01 9.80
CA GLU A 15 -7.02 1.24 8.49
C GLU A 15 -7.79 0.02 7.89
N SER A 16 -8.10 -1.01 8.69
CA SER A 16 -8.86 -2.18 8.25
C SER A 16 -10.16 -1.82 7.54
N GLY A 17 -10.43 -2.51 6.42
CA GLY A 17 -11.56 -2.25 5.54
C GLY A 17 -11.24 -1.27 4.40
N LYS A 18 -10.07 -0.63 4.40
CA LYS A 18 -9.61 0.26 3.33
C LYS A 18 -8.74 -0.46 2.31
N PHE A 19 -8.52 0.19 1.17
CA PHE A 19 -7.66 -0.28 0.09
C PHE A 19 -6.31 0.42 0.15
N VAL A 20 -5.25 -0.32 -0.14
CA VAL A 20 -3.88 0.18 -0.21
C VAL A 20 -3.31 -0.07 -1.61
N LYS A 21 -2.51 0.86 -2.13
CA LYS A 21 -1.75 0.68 -3.37
C LYS A 21 -0.34 1.18 -3.16
N VAL A 22 0.64 0.35 -3.45
CA VAL A 22 2.05 0.73 -3.35
C VAL A 22 2.57 0.99 -4.76
N ASN A 23 3.10 2.19 -5.01
CA ASN A 23 3.75 2.54 -6.26
C ASN A 23 5.26 2.68 -6.03
N GLU A 24 6.06 2.07 -6.88
CA GLU A 24 7.50 2.36 -6.96
C GLU A 24 7.71 3.66 -7.73
N LEU A 25 8.60 4.51 -7.22
CA LEU A 25 9.02 5.74 -7.87
C LEU A 25 10.43 5.57 -8.46
N PRO A 26 10.72 6.20 -9.62
CA PRO A 26 11.98 6.03 -10.35
C PRO A 26 13.15 6.82 -9.72
N ASP A 27 13.34 6.72 -8.40
CA ASP A 27 14.46 7.29 -7.66
C ASP A 27 15.68 6.33 -7.64
N SER A 28 16.82 6.84 -7.16
CA SER A 28 18.03 6.03 -6.94
C SER A 28 18.62 6.31 -5.55
N PRO A 29 18.41 5.42 -4.55
CA PRO A 29 17.63 4.17 -4.61
C PRO A 29 16.12 4.39 -4.83
N PRO A 30 15.37 3.37 -5.30
CA PRO A 30 13.94 3.51 -5.54
C PRO A 30 13.20 3.81 -4.24
N SER A 31 12.27 4.76 -4.32
CA SER A 31 11.38 5.13 -3.22
C SER A 31 9.97 4.61 -3.46
N TYR A 32 9.15 4.52 -2.41
CA TYR A 32 7.81 3.95 -2.51
C TYR A 32 6.73 4.91 -2.01
N LEU A 33 5.66 5.03 -2.79
CA LEU A 33 4.46 5.79 -2.43
C LEU A 33 3.32 4.83 -2.11
N ILE A 34 2.88 4.85 -0.86
CA ILE A 34 1.78 4.08 -0.31
C ILE A 34 0.54 4.95 -0.33
N LEU A 35 -0.47 4.55 -1.09
CA LEU A 35 -1.76 5.23 -1.15
C LEU A 35 -2.79 4.41 -0.37
N ILE A 36 -3.65 5.08 0.39
CA ILE A 36 -4.78 4.48 1.11
C ILE A 36 -6.07 5.14 0.64
N ALA A 37 -7.10 4.34 0.37
CA ALA A 37 -8.41 4.82 -0.03
C ALA A 37 -9.56 4.01 0.56
N HIS A 38 -10.73 4.63 0.63
CA HIS A 38 -11.97 3.93 1.02
C HIS A 38 -12.54 3.05 -0.09
N ASP A 39 -12.09 3.23 -1.33
CA ASP A 39 -12.54 2.46 -2.49
C ASP A 39 -11.37 1.95 -3.33
N ARG A 40 -11.62 0.86 -4.05
CA ARG A 40 -10.63 0.18 -4.90
C ARG A 40 -10.14 1.04 -6.07
N GLU A 41 -10.93 2.02 -6.51
CA GLU A 41 -10.58 2.91 -7.62
C GLU A 41 -9.73 4.10 -7.17
N PHE A 42 -9.45 4.22 -5.87
CA PHE A 42 -8.73 5.34 -5.26
C PHE A 42 -9.39 6.70 -5.54
N LYS A 43 -10.71 6.74 -5.77
CA LYS A 43 -11.46 7.99 -5.98
C LYS A 43 -11.68 8.76 -4.67
N ARG A 44 -11.74 8.04 -3.55
CA ARG A 44 -11.89 8.54 -2.18
C ARG A 44 -10.64 8.16 -1.39
N GLY A 45 -9.52 8.77 -1.79
CA GLY A 45 -8.26 8.69 -1.04
C GLY A 45 -8.43 9.22 0.39
N CYS A 46 -7.75 8.59 1.34
CA CYS A 46 -7.74 9.00 2.73
C CYS A 46 -6.34 9.20 3.31
N GLY A 47 -5.29 8.79 2.59
CA GLY A 47 -3.91 9.06 2.97
C GLY A 47 -2.93 8.69 1.88
N ASP A 48 -1.81 9.41 1.84
CA ASP A 48 -0.65 9.11 1.02
C ASP A 48 0.60 9.21 1.91
N TYR A 49 1.44 8.18 1.85
CA TYR A 49 2.65 8.06 2.65
C TYR A 49 3.81 7.71 1.73
N TRP A 50 4.93 8.39 1.91
CA TRP A 50 6.15 8.13 1.17
C TRP A 50 7.21 7.52 2.08
N VAL A 51 7.89 6.50 1.60
CA VAL A 51 9.01 5.84 2.29
C VAL A 51 10.21 5.77 1.36
N GLU A 52 11.40 5.90 1.93
CA GLU A 52 12.64 6.05 1.17
C GLU A 52 13.14 4.73 0.57
N ASP A 53 12.73 3.59 1.11
CA ASP A 53 13.21 2.26 0.71
C ASP A 53 12.21 1.13 1.11
N PHE A 54 12.54 -0.11 0.73
CA PHE A 54 11.66 -1.27 0.95
C PHE A 54 11.65 -1.76 2.42
N GLU A 55 12.74 -1.61 3.16
CA GLU A 55 12.78 -1.95 4.60
C GLU A 55 11.85 -1.01 5.38
N SER A 56 11.89 0.29 5.06
CA SER A 56 10.95 1.28 5.60
C SER A 56 9.49 0.98 5.23
N LEU A 57 9.24 0.49 4.01
CA LEU A 57 7.91 0.01 3.59
C LEU A 57 7.42 -1.18 4.41
N GLU A 58 8.28 -2.18 4.64
CA GLU A 58 7.94 -3.33 5.48
C GLU A 58 7.67 -2.92 6.93
N GLY A 59 8.50 -2.01 7.46
CA GLY A 59 8.31 -1.41 8.78
C GLY A 59 6.94 -0.74 8.91
N PHE A 60 6.56 0.08 7.94
CA PHE A 60 5.27 0.78 7.94
C PHE A 60 4.06 -0.19 7.99
N PHE A 61 4.10 -1.26 7.20
CA PHE A 61 3.05 -2.29 7.21
C PHE A 61 3.03 -3.06 8.53
N ALA A 62 4.20 -3.32 9.13
CA ALA A 62 4.32 -4.00 10.40
C ALA A 62 3.82 -3.14 11.57
N GLU A 63 4.10 -1.83 11.58
CA GLU A 63 3.60 -0.89 12.59
C GLU A 63 2.07 -0.80 12.60
N GLY A 64 1.46 -0.79 11.41
CA GLY A 64 0.00 -0.84 11.27
C GLY A 64 -0.62 -2.22 11.56
N ALA A 65 0.20 -3.26 11.74
CA ALA A 65 -0.22 -4.66 11.78
C ALA A 65 -1.13 -5.05 10.59
N TRP A 66 -0.80 -4.52 9.40
CA TRP A 66 -1.64 -4.67 8.21
C TRP A 66 -1.56 -6.08 7.64
N VAL A 67 -2.73 -6.70 7.49
CA VAL A 67 -2.89 -7.94 6.72
C VAL A 67 -3.56 -7.57 5.41
N VAL A 68 -2.77 -7.55 4.33
CA VAL A 68 -3.23 -7.10 3.01
C VAL A 68 -3.50 -8.28 2.10
N GLU A 69 -4.71 -8.33 1.56
CA GLU A 69 -5.11 -9.24 0.49
C GLU A 69 -4.94 -8.53 -0.85
N TRP A 70 -3.89 -8.88 -1.59
CA TRP A 70 -3.61 -8.29 -2.89
C TRP A 70 -4.59 -8.79 -3.93
N LEU A 71 -5.27 -7.86 -4.59
CA LEU A 71 -6.23 -8.16 -5.63
C LEU A 71 -5.46 -8.35 -6.94
N ASP A 72 -5.55 -9.53 -7.52
CA ASP A 72 -5.01 -9.77 -8.86
C ASP A 72 -5.78 -8.90 -9.86
N SER A 73 -5.05 -8.21 -10.73
CA SER A 73 -5.62 -7.56 -11.90
C SER A 73 -6.00 -8.66 -12.89
N ALA A 74 -7.08 -9.38 -12.59
CA ALA A 74 -7.62 -10.37 -13.52
C ALA A 74 -8.02 -9.63 -14.81
N TYR A 75 -7.33 -10.00 -15.88
CA TYR A 75 -7.43 -9.52 -17.26
C TYR A 75 -8.86 -9.51 -17.82
#